data_AF-A0A6V8KUF2-F1
#
_entry.id   AF-A0A6V8KUF2-F1
#
_cell.length_a   1.000
_cell.length_b   1.000
_cell.length_c   1.000
_cell.angle_alpha   90.00
_cell.angle_beta   90.00
_cell.angle_gamma   90.00
#
_symmetry.space_group_name_H-M   'P 1'
#
loop_
_entity.id
_entity.type
_entity.pdbx_description
1 polymer ?
#
loop_
_entity_poly.entity_id
_entity_poly.type
_entity_poly.pdbx_seq_one_letter_code
_entity_poly.pdbx_strand_id
1 'polypeptide(L)'
;MGGRGAIAAAAAVVAVVLSTAAPARAAATYVELNPATVQAGYLVGIRASCDDNTKPATVESEAFGEVKVYPQFDVLTAAVTVPAEKDARRYTVRLSCEGGESATARLNVLEGGRPSEGPATGFGGMADDGSGGLLVGGGVVAIAVGALLGVYTLRRRRAETT
;
A
#
# COMPACT_ATOMS: atom_id res chain seq x y z
N MET A 1 40.41 25.45 -34.95
CA MET A 1 40.17 24.04 -34.60
C MET A 1 39.13 23.98 -33.48
N GLY A 2 37.92 23.49 -33.73
CA GLY A 2 36.92 23.34 -32.67
C GLY A 2 35.59 22.88 -33.26
N GLY A 3 34.95 21.87 -32.65
CA GLY A 3 33.60 21.46 -33.05
C GLY A 3 33.40 20.00 -33.46
N ARG A 4 34.22 19.05 -32.98
CA ARG A 4 33.96 17.61 -33.18
C ARG A 4 33.82 16.79 -31.90
N GLY A 5 34.18 17.34 -30.74
CA GLY A 5 34.16 16.59 -29.47
C GLY A 5 32.83 16.61 -28.70
N ALA A 6 32.01 17.66 -28.86
CA ALA A 6 30.83 17.86 -28.01
C ALA A 6 29.61 17.02 -28.42
N ILE A 7 29.53 16.57 -29.67
CA ILE A 7 28.38 15.83 -30.19
C ILE A 7 28.44 14.34 -29.79
N ALA A 8 29.64 13.80 -29.55
CA ALA A 8 29.81 12.40 -29.18
C ALA A 8 29.35 12.10 -27.74
N ALA A 9 29.48 13.06 -26.82
CA ALA A 9 29.12 12.85 -25.42
C ALA A 9 27.60 12.87 -25.17
N ALA A 10 26.84 13.65 -25.94
CA ALA A 10 25.38 13.73 -25.78
C ALA A 10 24.63 12.51 -26.33
N ALA A 11 25.17 11.87 -27.38
CA ALA A 11 24.57 10.66 -27.96
C ALA A 11 24.72 9.43 -27.04
N ALA A 12 25.78 9.35 -26.25
CA ALA A 12 26.02 8.22 -25.34
C ALA A 12 25.08 8.22 -24.13
N VAL A 13 24.62 9.39 -23.66
CA VAL A 13 23.74 9.49 -22.49
C VAL A 13 22.31 9.05 -22.83
N VAL A 14 21.78 9.39 -24.01
CA VAL A 14 20.41 9.04 -24.41
C VAL A 14 20.21 7.52 -24.56
N ALA A 15 21.24 6.79 -25.03
CA ALA A 15 21.16 5.33 -25.15
C ALA A 15 21.07 4.61 -23.79
N VAL A 16 21.63 5.19 -22.73
CA VAL A 16 21.59 4.61 -21.38
C VAL A 16 20.22 4.83 -20.71
N VAL A 17 19.55 5.97 -20.95
CA VAL A 17 18.22 6.24 -20.35
C VAL A 17 17.11 5.41 -20.97
N LEU A 18 17.23 5.02 -22.24
CA LEU A 18 16.23 4.18 -22.93
C LEU A 18 16.35 2.68 -22.61
N SER A 19 17.45 2.26 -21.98
CA SER A 19 17.72 0.85 -21.66
C SER A 19 17.07 0.37 -20.35
N THR A 20 16.36 1.25 -19.63
CA THR A 20 15.69 0.92 -18.36
C THR A 20 14.17 0.74 -18.50
N ALA A 21 13.65 0.68 -19.73
CA ALA A 21 12.28 0.25 -19.94
C ALA A 21 12.13 -1.19 -19.41
N ALA A 22 11.50 -1.32 -18.23
CA ALA A 22 11.02 -2.60 -17.73
C ALA A 22 10.21 -3.28 -18.85
N PRO A 23 10.28 -4.62 -18.99
CA PRO A 23 9.59 -5.28 -20.08
C PRO A 23 8.10 -4.93 -19.95
N ALA A 24 7.57 -4.24 -20.96
CA ALA A 24 6.14 -4.13 -21.12
C ALA A 24 5.66 -5.57 -21.34
N ARG A 25 4.99 -6.14 -20.33
CA ARG A 25 4.39 -7.49 -20.39
C ARG A 25 3.22 -7.43 -21.39
N ALA A 26 3.55 -7.40 -22.68
CA ALA A 26 2.60 -7.52 -23.76
C ALA A 26 2.04 -8.94 -23.72
N ALA A 27 0.79 -9.08 -23.27
CA ALA A 27 -0.05 -10.28 -23.38
C ALA A 27 0.70 -11.63 -23.32
N ALA A 28 1.57 -11.76 -22.31
CA ALA A 28 2.35 -12.97 -22.11
C ALA A 28 1.54 -13.88 -21.20
N THR A 29 1.28 -15.11 -21.63
CA THR A 29 0.63 -16.16 -20.85
C THR A 29 0.95 -16.03 -19.35
N TYR A 30 -0.08 -15.79 -18.53
CA TYR A 30 0.06 -15.41 -17.12
C TYR A 30 -1.01 -16.04 -16.24
N VAL A 31 -0.72 -16.13 -14.95
CA VAL A 31 -1.68 -16.51 -13.91
C VAL A 31 -1.51 -15.57 -12.72
N GLU A 32 -2.62 -15.07 -12.23
CA GLU A 32 -2.72 -14.11 -11.14
C GLU A 32 -3.76 -14.58 -10.12
N LEU A 33 -3.45 -14.34 -8.86
CA LEU A 33 -4.26 -14.76 -7.72
C LEU A 33 -4.71 -13.52 -6.98
N ASN A 34 -6.00 -13.40 -6.73
CA ASN A 34 -6.56 -12.30 -5.96
C ASN A 34 -7.41 -12.85 -4.80
N PRO A 35 -6.93 -12.77 -3.55
CA PRO A 35 -5.61 -12.27 -3.13
C PRO A 35 -4.47 -13.27 -3.35
N ALA A 36 -3.22 -12.79 -3.42
CA ALA A 36 -2.01 -13.64 -3.47
C ALA A 36 -1.52 -14.12 -2.09
N THR A 37 -2.14 -13.62 -1.02
CA THR A 37 -1.94 -14.07 0.36
C THR A 37 -3.30 -14.28 1.00
N VAL A 38 -3.54 -15.46 1.56
CA VAL A 38 -4.86 -15.89 2.04
C VAL A 38 -4.70 -16.75 3.30
N GLN A 39 -5.68 -16.73 4.19
CA GLN A 39 -5.73 -17.71 5.29
C GLN A 39 -6.31 -19.03 4.78
N ALA A 40 -5.90 -20.15 5.36
CA ALA A 40 -6.57 -21.43 5.11
C ALA A 40 -8.08 -21.31 5.40
N GLY A 41 -8.92 -21.91 4.55
CA GLY A 41 -10.39 -21.86 4.64
C GLY A 41 -11.07 -20.72 3.85
N TYR A 42 -10.30 -19.86 3.16
CA TYR A 42 -10.86 -18.73 2.40
C TYR A 42 -10.76 -18.92 0.88
N LEU A 43 -11.55 -18.12 0.16
CA LEU A 43 -11.65 -18.11 -1.29
C LEU A 43 -10.54 -17.27 -1.94
N VAL A 44 -10.00 -17.78 -3.04
CA VAL A 44 -9.03 -17.11 -3.91
C VAL A 44 -9.60 -17.06 -5.33
N GLY A 45 -9.64 -15.85 -5.89
CA GLY A 45 -9.92 -15.65 -7.31
C GLY A 45 -8.68 -15.93 -8.15
N ILE A 46 -8.88 -16.60 -9.28
CA ILE A 46 -7.84 -16.91 -10.26
C ILE A 46 -8.18 -16.15 -11.54
N ARG A 47 -7.23 -15.36 -12.03
CA ARG A 47 -7.28 -14.73 -13.36
C ARG A 47 -6.06 -15.17 -14.15
N ALA A 48 -6.27 -15.71 -15.34
CA ALA A 48 -5.22 -16.21 -16.19
C ALA A 48 -5.42 -15.72 -17.63
N SER A 49 -4.35 -15.78 -18.42
CA SER A 49 -4.40 -15.62 -19.86
C SER A 49 -3.45 -16.64 -20.47
N CYS A 50 -3.89 -17.27 -21.55
CA CYS A 50 -3.09 -18.04 -22.48
C CYS A 50 -3.00 -17.27 -23.81
N ASP A 51 -2.30 -17.82 -24.80
CA ASP A 51 -2.29 -17.28 -26.17
C ASP A 51 -3.66 -17.39 -26.85
N ASP A 52 -4.44 -18.42 -26.50
CA ASP A 52 -5.85 -18.59 -26.87
C ASP A 52 -6.73 -18.67 -25.62
N ASN A 53 -7.47 -17.59 -25.35
CA ASN A 53 -8.41 -17.49 -24.22
C ASN A 53 -9.83 -17.94 -24.56
N THR A 54 -10.08 -18.51 -25.75
CA THR A 54 -11.41 -19.04 -26.12
C THR A 54 -11.65 -20.45 -25.58
N LYS A 55 -10.59 -21.09 -25.08
CA LYS A 55 -10.62 -22.46 -24.55
C LYS A 55 -10.35 -22.48 -23.04
N PRO A 56 -10.90 -23.45 -22.30
CA PRO A 56 -10.58 -23.62 -20.89
C PRO A 56 -9.13 -24.08 -20.69
N ALA A 57 -8.51 -23.66 -19.59
CA ALA A 57 -7.17 -24.10 -19.19
C ALA A 57 -7.20 -24.73 -17.79
N THR A 58 -6.10 -25.36 -17.38
CA THR A 58 -5.97 -25.98 -16.06
C THR A 58 -5.04 -25.17 -15.18
N VAL A 59 -5.45 -24.93 -13.93
CA VAL A 59 -4.60 -24.38 -12.88
C VAL A 59 -4.46 -25.40 -11.76
N GLU A 60 -3.23 -25.69 -11.37
CA GLU A 60 -2.91 -26.70 -10.36
C GLU A 60 -2.05 -26.11 -9.24
N SER A 61 -2.34 -26.50 -8.01
CA SER A 61 -1.50 -26.23 -6.85
C SER A 61 -1.71 -27.24 -5.73
N GLU A 62 -0.66 -27.55 -4.97
CA GLU A 62 -0.80 -28.31 -3.71
C GLU A 62 -1.71 -27.60 -2.69
N ALA A 63 -1.94 -26.28 -2.82
CA ALA A 63 -2.84 -25.53 -1.93
C ALA A 63 -4.32 -25.91 -2.10
N PHE A 64 -4.78 -26.21 -3.32
CA PHE A 64 -6.20 -26.35 -3.62
C PHE A 64 -6.53 -27.45 -4.65
N GLY A 65 -5.53 -28.16 -5.17
CA GLY A 65 -5.67 -29.19 -6.20
C GLY A 65 -5.70 -28.62 -7.62
N GLU A 66 -6.38 -29.34 -8.51
CA GLU A 66 -6.58 -28.96 -9.91
C GLU A 66 -7.94 -28.26 -10.09
N VAL A 67 -7.93 -27.13 -10.81
CA VAL A 67 -9.12 -26.33 -11.12
C VAL A 67 -9.10 -25.92 -12.59
N LYS A 68 -10.25 -26.02 -13.25
CA LYS A 68 -10.45 -25.51 -14.61
C LYS A 68 -10.80 -24.03 -14.58
N VAL A 69 -10.08 -23.22 -15.36
CA VAL A 69 -10.38 -21.81 -15.61
C VAL A 69 -11.10 -21.67 -16.95
N TYR A 70 -12.10 -20.79 -17.00
CA TYR A 70 -12.99 -20.65 -18.17
C TYR A 70 -12.91 -19.25 -18.77
N PRO A 71 -13.13 -19.10 -20.09
CA PRO A 71 -13.20 -17.82 -20.77
C PRO A 71 -14.25 -16.87 -20.16
N GLN A 72 -13.81 -15.65 -19.84
CA GLN A 72 -14.59 -14.54 -19.32
C GLN A 72 -13.98 -13.23 -19.83
N PHE A 73 -14.66 -12.54 -20.76
CA PHE A 73 -14.23 -11.23 -21.27
C PHE A 73 -12.75 -11.17 -21.68
N ASP A 74 -12.33 -12.09 -22.55
CA ASP A 74 -10.96 -12.17 -23.10
C ASP A 74 -9.87 -12.60 -22.11
N VAL A 75 -10.23 -13.06 -20.91
CA VAL A 75 -9.34 -13.71 -19.94
C VAL A 75 -9.94 -15.01 -19.42
N LEU A 76 -9.14 -15.83 -18.74
CA LEU A 76 -9.60 -17.05 -18.09
C LEU A 76 -9.80 -16.79 -16.59
N THR A 77 -10.95 -17.18 -16.03
CA THR A 77 -11.28 -16.93 -14.62
C THR A 77 -11.80 -18.19 -13.92
N ALA A 78 -11.46 -18.34 -12.65
CA ALA A 78 -12.10 -19.27 -11.71
C ALA A 78 -12.03 -18.74 -10.28
N ALA A 79 -12.72 -19.39 -9.36
CA ALA A 79 -12.57 -19.19 -7.94
C ALA A 79 -12.41 -20.54 -7.25
N VAL A 80 -11.52 -20.60 -6.26
CA VAL A 80 -11.25 -21.82 -5.49
C VAL A 80 -11.11 -21.50 -4.02
N THR A 81 -11.57 -22.41 -3.16
CA THR A 81 -11.38 -22.31 -1.72
C THR A 81 -10.14 -23.11 -1.30
N VAL A 82 -9.26 -22.49 -0.53
CA VAL A 82 -8.15 -23.20 0.11
C VAL A 82 -8.71 -23.98 1.29
N PRO A 83 -8.53 -25.32 1.39
CA PRO A 83 -9.01 -26.10 2.53
C PRO A 83 -8.48 -25.55 3.87
N ALA A 84 -9.29 -25.67 4.93
CA ALA A 84 -9.00 -25.08 6.24
C ALA A 84 -7.81 -25.77 6.96
N GLU A 85 -7.53 -27.01 6.60
CA GLU A 85 -6.47 -27.86 7.10
C GLU A 85 -5.14 -27.68 6.35
N LYS A 86 -5.04 -26.74 5.39
CA LYS A 86 -3.80 -26.50 4.65
C LYS A 86 -2.75 -25.82 5.54
N ASP A 87 -1.51 -26.26 5.38
CA ASP A 87 -0.38 -25.71 6.12
C ASP A 87 -0.09 -24.25 5.72
N ALA A 88 0.32 -23.46 6.70
CA ALA A 88 0.81 -22.11 6.49
C ALA A 88 2.17 -22.12 5.77
N ARG A 89 2.17 -21.99 4.44
CA ARG A 89 3.39 -21.91 3.63
C ARG A 89 3.13 -21.22 2.30
N ARG A 90 4.21 -21.00 1.55
CA ARG A 90 4.13 -20.58 0.16
C ARG A 90 3.89 -21.78 -0.75
N TYR A 91 2.84 -21.71 -1.55
CA TYR A 91 2.49 -22.69 -2.58
C TYR A 91 2.76 -22.13 -3.97
N THR A 92 3.22 -23.00 -4.86
CA THR A 92 3.35 -22.69 -6.29
C THR A 92 2.03 -23.00 -6.97
N VAL A 93 1.54 -22.07 -7.78
CA VAL A 93 0.38 -22.25 -8.63
C VAL A 93 0.87 -22.29 -10.07
N ARG A 94 0.52 -23.34 -10.80
CA ARG A 94 0.89 -23.52 -12.21
C ARG A 94 -0.35 -23.47 -13.09
N LEU A 95 -0.31 -22.62 -14.11
CA LEU A 95 -1.24 -22.63 -15.22
C LEU A 95 -0.67 -23.51 -16.33
N SER A 96 -1.52 -24.35 -16.90
CA SER A 96 -1.24 -25.18 -18.06
C SER A 96 -2.28 -24.88 -19.15
N CYS A 97 -1.82 -24.30 -20.25
CA CYS A 97 -2.64 -24.00 -21.43
C CYS A 97 -2.65 -25.20 -22.38
N GLU A 98 -3.66 -25.30 -23.25
CA GLU A 98 -3.78 -26.38 -24.24
C GLU A 98 -2.62 -26.38 -25.26
N GLY A 99 -2.08 -25.20 -25.61
CA GLY A 99 -0.95 -25.02 -26.52
C GLY A 99 0.41 -25.43 -25.95
N GLY A 100 0.47 -25.83 -24.68
CA GLY A 100 1.70 -26.25 -24.00
C GLY A 100 2.45 -25.12 -23.29
N GLU A 101 2.06 -23.86 -23.48
CA GLU A 101 2.54 -22.78 -22.62
C GLU A 101 2.07 -22.95 -21.18
N SER A 102 2.91 -22.49 -20.26
CA SER A 102 2.63 -22.52 -18.83
C SER A 102 3.11 -21.24 -18.15
N ALA A 103 2.40 -20.86 -17.10
CA ALA A 103 2.76 -19.74 -16.24
C ALA A 103 2.75 -20.18 -14.79
N THR A 104 3.48 -19.47 -13.93
CA THR A 104 3.49 -19.75 -12.49
C THR A 104 3.28 -18.51 -11.67
N ALA A 105 2.54 -18.67 -10.58
CA ALA A 105 2.33 -17.67 -9.55
C ALA A 105 2.59 -18.27 -8.16
N ARG A 106 2.66 -17.39 -7.16
CA ARG A 106 2.89 -17.77 -5.77
C ARG A 106 1.67 -17.40 -4.94
N LEU A 107 1.15 -18.37 -4.20
CA LEU A 107 0.11 -18.17 -3.19
C LEU A 107 0.76 -18.32 -1.82
N ASN A 108 0.65 -17.32 -0.94
CA ASN A 108 1.06 -17.48 0.45
C ASN A 108 -0.17 -17.84 1.29
N VAL A 109 -0.16 -19.03 1.87
CA VAL A 109 -1.21 -19.45 2.80
C VAL A 109 -0.74 -19.14 4.22
N LEU A 110 -1.55 -18.42 4.96
CA LEU A 110 -1.38 -18.13 6.37
C LEU A 110 -2.16 -19.14 7.21
N GLU A 111 -1.71 -19.34 8.44
CA GLU A 111 -2.38 -20.23 9.38
C GLU A 111 -3.82 -19.77 9.61
N GLY A 112 -4.75 -20.73 9.52
CA GLY A 112 -6.16 -20.48 9.80
C GLY A 112 -6.35 -20.31 11.31
N GLY A 113 -6.54 -19.07 11.76
CA GLY A 113 -6.72 -18.74 13.16
C GLY A 113 -7.25 -17.32 13.29
N ARG A 114 -7.87 -16.97 14.42
CA ARG A 114 -8.37 -15.61 14.66
C ARG A 114 -7.24 -14.61 14.40
N PRO A 115 -7.43 -13.57 13.55
CA PRO A 115 -6.46 -12.51 13.40
C PRO A 115 -6.09 -12.01 14.79
N SER A 116 -4.81 -11.96 15.11
CA SER A 116 -4.37 -11.24 16.30
C SER A 116 -4.79 -9.79 16.09
N GLU A 117 -5.82 -9.36 16.84
CA GLU A 117 -6.17 -7.95 16.94
C GLU A 117 -4.87 -7.21 17.24
N GLY A 118 -4.43 -6.35 16.31
CA GLY A 118 -3.22 -5.57 16.49
C GLY A 118 -3.29 -4.81 17.80
N PRO A 119 -2.15 -4.44 18.42
CA PRO A 119 -2.16 -3.75 19.70
C PRO A 119 -3.10 -2.56 19.59
N ALA A 120 -4.14 -2.54 20.42
CA ALA A 120 -5.07 -1.43 20.49
C ALA A 120 -4.31 -0.21 21.02
N THR A 121 -3.58 0.48 20.14
CA THR A 121 -2.93 1.75 20.41
C THR A 121 -4.00 2.84 20.40
N GLY A 122 -4.97 2.70 21.29
CA GLY A 122 -5.83 3.80 21.71
C GLY A 122 -4.96 4.82 22.46
N PHE A 123 -4.30 5.69 21.71
CA PHE A 123 -3.60 6.85 22.27
C PHE A 123 -4.65 7.91 22.63
N GLY A 124 -5.38 7.66 23.72
CA GLY A 124 -6.42 8.52 24.27
C GLY A 124 -6.15 8.80 25.75
N GLY A 125 -4.93 9.23 26.07
CA GLY A 125 -4.52 9.64 27.41
C GLY A 125 -3.73 10.92 27.31
N MET A 126 -4.41 12.03 26.99
CA MET A 126 -3.82 13.35 27.19
C MET A 126 -3.51 13.47 28.69
N ALA A 127 -2.24 13.66 29.00
CA ALA A 127 -1.75 13.92 30.34
C ALA A 127 -2.50 15.12 30.94
N ASP A 128 -3.28 14.87 32.00
CA ASP A 128 -3.62 15.91 32.95
C ASP A 128 -2.43 15.99 33.92
N ASP A 129 -1.37 16.70 33.52
CA ASP A 129 -0.22 17.00 34.37
C ASP A 129 -0.22 18.45 34.84
N GLY A 130 -1.33 18.88 35.47
CA GLY A 130 -1.33 20.00 36.42
C GLY A 130 -0.92 21.39 35.90
N SER A 131 -0.63 21.55 34.60
CA SER A 131 -0.16 22.79 33.99
C SER A 131 -1.29 23.78 33.68
N GLY A 132 -2.56 23.34 33.72
CA GLY A 132 -3.74 24.17 33.54
C GLY A 132 -3.86 25.29 34.59
N GLY A 133 -3.47 25.02 35.83
CA GLY A 133 -3.49 26.04 36.90
C GLY A 133 -2.47 27.17 36.70
N LEU A 134 -1.30 26.85 36.13
CA LEU A 134 -0.23 27.83 35.89
C LEU A 134 -0.57 28.77 34.72
N LEU A 135 -1.16 28.23 33.65
CA LEU A 135 -1.61 29.00 32.49
C LEU A 135 -2.77 29.93 32.83
N VAL A 136 -3.74 29.47 33.62
CA VAL A 136 -4.87 30.30 34.06
C VAL A 136 -4.43 31.35 35.09
N GLY A 137 -3.62 30.96 36.08
CA GLY A 137 -3.11 31.88 37.09
C GLY A 137 -2.20 32.96 36.50
N GLY A 138 -1.28 32.59 35.60
CA GLY A 138 -0.37 33.53 34.95
C GLY A 138 -1.08 34.57 34.08
N GLY A 139 -2.12 34.16 33.34
CA GLY A 139 -2.89 35.06 32.49
C GLY A 139 -3.61 36.17 33.25
N VAL A 140 -4.21 35.85 34.41
CA VAL A 140 -4.96 36.82 35.23
C VAL A 140 -4.05 37.89 35.81
N VAL A 141 -2.86 37.50 36.28
CA VAL A 141 -1.88 38.45 36.85
C VAL A 141 -1.41 39.46 35.81
N ALA A 142 -1.11 38.99 34.59
CA ALA A 142 -0.65 39.87 33.51
C ALA A 142 -1.69 40.94 33.13
N ILE A 143 -2.98 40.57 33.07
CA ILE A 143 -4.08 41.49 32.76
C ILE A 143 -4.22 42.55 33.86
N ALA A 144 -4.17 42.14 35.13
CA ALA A 144 -4.30 43.06 36.27
C ALA A 144 -3.19 44.11 36.29
N VAL A 145 -1.94 43.69 36.05
CA VAL A 145 -0.79 44.62 35.98
C VAL A 145 -0.93 45.59 34.81
N GLY A 146 -1.31 45.09 33.62
CA GLY A 146 -1.55 45.93 32.45
C GLY A 146 -2.66 46.97 32.67
N ALA A 147 -3.76 46.58 33.30
CA ALA A 147 -4.87 47.48 33.62
C ALA A 147 -4.45 48.58 34.60
N LEU A 148 -3.71 48.24 35.67
CA LEU A 148 -3.23 49.23 36.64
C LEU A 148 -2.27 50.24 36.01
N LEU A 149 -1.33 49.78 35.18
CA LEU A 149 -0.41 50.66 34.45
C LEU A 149 -1.15 51.55 33.44
N GLY A 150 -2.14 50.99 32.73
CA GLY A 150 -3.00 51.76 31.82
C GLY A 150 -3.78 52.86 32.55
N VAL A 151 -4.40 52.54 33.68
CA VAL A 151 -5.12 53.54 34.50
C VAL A 151 -4.17 54.60 35.06
N TYR A 152 -2.99 54.20 35.54
CA TYR A 152 -1.98 55.12 36.07
C TYR A 152 -1.50 56.12 35.01
N THR A 153 -1.18 55.63 33.81
CA THR A 153 -0.75 56.50 32.70
C THR A 153 -1.85 57.47 32.25
N LEU A 154 -3.11 57.03 32.21
CA LEU A 154 -4.25 57.90 31.89
C LEU A 154 -4.49 58.97 32.97
N ARG A 155 -4.32 58.63 34.25
CA ARG A 155 -4.42 59.60 35.35
C ARG A 155 -3.32 60.65 35.28
N ARG A 156 -2.10 60.26 34.94
CA ARG A 156 -0.97 61.20 34.81
C ARG A 156 -1.19 62.21 33.67
N ARG A 157 -1.71 61.76 32.52
CA ARG A 157 -2.04 62.64 31.39
C ARG A 157 -3.15 63.65 31.70
N ARG A 158 -4.13 63.28 32.53
CA ARG A 158 -5.19 64.20 32.96
C ARG A 158 -4.73 65.25 33.97
N ALA A 159 -3.63 65.00 34.69
CA ALA A 159 -3.05 65.97 35.62
C ALA A 159 -2.25 67.08 34.91
N GLU A 160 -1.99 66.95 33.61
CA GLU A 160 -1.23 67.92 32.81
C GLU A 160 -2.14 68.91 32.04
N THR A 161 -3.46 68.83 32.20
CA THR A 161 -4.45 69.66 31.44
C THR A 161 -5.20 70.69 32.30
N THR A 162 -4.65 71.09 33.44
CA THR A 162 -5.16 72.21 34.27
C THR A 162 -4.03 73.16 34.55
#